data_AF-A0A565B6S1-F1
#
_entry.id   AF-A0A565B6S1-F1
#
_cell.length_a   1.000
_cell.length_b   1.000
_cell.length_c   1.000
_cell.angle_alpha   90.00
_cell.angle_beta   90.00
_cell.angle_gamma   90.00
#
_symmetry.space_group_name_H-M   'P 1'
#
loop_
_entity.id
_entity.type
_entity.pdbx_description
1 polymer ?
#
loop_
_entity_poly.entity_id
_entity_poly.type
_entity_poly.pdbx_seq_one_letter_code
_entity_poly.pdbx_strand_id
1 'polypeptide(L)'
;MDRISSLPNQIICHIVSFLSAKEAAFITVLSKRFLNLYSIISNLVFDESATIQGSFTDFLNGVLALPASSRIRKFSLKCCNGIELAQYDHVNRCLCAVLKHGVLDLELYMHVGNRYSLPFEVFTCKTIFKLKLGSVYGSRFAVVVLPENASLPALETLIIDSVRFRDRCGCAFEKLLSACHVLKELIIEESMEWKRWKWSRNISNPTLQRLTIHCGDILESGLTGITLNTPSLTYFKCYDVVQDEYPVVNLDSLVEAELYFMLTVDHTHDGYVREDDVISSNPTNLIKGLRNVHNGLNIF
;
A
#
# COMPACT_ATOMS: atom_id res chain seq x y z
N MET A 1 -17.10 -38.95 -4.70
CA MET A 1 -17.72 -37.62 -4.52
C MET A 1 -16.61 -36.59 -4.50
N ASP A 2 -16.70 -35.59 -5.37
CA ASP A 2 -15.66 -34.57 -5.51
C ASP A 2 -15.88 -33.48 -4.43
N ARG A 3 -15.05 -33.48 -3.37
CA ARG A 3 -15.18 -32.58 -2.21
C ARG A 3 -15.05 -31.10 -2.58
N ILE A 4 -14.41 -30.81 -3.72
CA ILE A 4 -14.25 -29.45 -4.23
C ILE A 4 -15.58 -28.95 -4.82
N SER A 5 -16.38 -29.85 -5.41
CA SER A 5 -17.68 -29.51 -5.99
C SER A 5 -18.77 -29.17 -4.98
N SER A 6 -18.58 -29.50 -3.69
CA SER A 6 -19.47 -29.14 -2.59
C SER A 6 -19.19 -27.78 -1.95
N LEU A 7 -18.12 -27.08 -2.34
CA LEU A 7 -17.78 -25.77 -1.79
C LEU A 7 -18.75 -24.68 -2.30
N PRO A 8 -19.06 -23.66 -1.47
CA PRO A 8 -19.79 -22.48 -1.92
C PRO A 8 -19.01 -21.77 -3.04
N ASN A 9 -19.74 -21.20 -4.02
CA ASN A 9 -19.12 -20.50 -5.15
C ASN A 9 -18.11 -19.44 -4.72
N GLN A 10 -18.34 -18.74 -3.61
CA GLN A 10 -17.44 -17.71 -3.08
C GLN A 10 -16.06 -18.26 -2.71
N ILE A 11 -16.00 -19.42 -2.06
CA ILE A 11 -14.74 -20.09 -1.69
C ILE A 11 -14.05 -20.60 -2.96
N ILE A 12 -14.83 -21.12 -3.91
CA ILE A 12 -14.32 -21.56 -5.20
C ILE A 12 -13.67 -20.39 -5.96
N CYS A 13 -14.30 -19.20 -6.07
CA CYS A 13 -13.61 -18.06 -6.70
C CYS A 13 -12.38 -17.61 -5.93
N HIS A 14 -12.40 -17.66 -4.59
CA HIS A 14 -11.23 -17.27 -3.81
C HIS A 14 -10.04 -18.18 -4.15
N ILE A 15 -10.24 -19.51 -4.13
CA ILE A 15 -9.22 -20.48 -4.54
C ILE A 15 -8.74 -20.20 -5.97
N VAL A 16 -9.67 -20.03 -6.90
CA VAL A 16 -9.37 -19.84 -8.33
C VAL A 16 -8.61 -18.53 -8.59
N SER A 17 -8.89 -17.49 -7.82
CA SER A 17 -8.25 -16.19 -7.97
C SER A 17 -6.75 -16.22 -7.64
N PHE A 18 -6.31 -17.18 -6.81
CA PHE A 18 -4.89 -17.42 -6.53
C PHE A 18 -4.18 -18.30 -7.55
N LEU A 19 -4.91 -18.91 -8.50
CA LEU A 19 -4.31 -19.78 -9.49
C LEU A 19 -3.66 -18.97 -10.62
N SER A 20 -2.50 -19.44 -11.06
CA SER A 20 -1.95 -19.06 -12.37
C SER A 20 -2.87 -19.56 -13.50
N ALA A 21 -2.70 -19.00 -14.71
CA ALA A 21 -3.46 -19.44 -15.87
C ALA A 21 -3.31 -20.94 -16.16
N LYS A 22 -2.14 -21.52 -15.87
CA LYS A 22 -1.86 -22.95 -16.03
C LYS A 22 -2.60 -23.81 -15.00
N GLU A 23 -2.67 -23.34 -13.76
CA GLU A 23 -3.38 -24.03 -12.67
C GLU A 23 -4.90 -23.91 -12.81
N ALA A 24 -5.38 -22.75 -13.26
CA ALA A 24 -6.78 -22.55 -13.60
C ALA A 24 -7.21 -23.50 -14.74
N ALA A 25 -6.37 -23.66 -15.77
CA ALA A 25 -6.60 -24.63 -16.84
C ALA A 25 -6.57 -26.09 -16.37
N PHE A 26 -5.82 -26.40 -15.32
CA PHE A 26 -5.83 -27.73 -14.69
C PHE A 26 -7.11 -27.96 -13.88
N ILE A 27 -7.57 -26.95 -13.15
CA ILE A 27 -8.77 -27.04 -12.32
C ILE A 27 -10.05 -27.05 -13.16
N THR A 28 -10.07 -26.44 -14.34
CA THR A 28 -11.20 -26.54 -15.29
C THR A 28 -11.39 -27.94 -15.86
N VAL A 29 -10.33 -28.76 -15.94
CA VAL A 29 -10.42 -30.19 -16.30
C VAL A 29 -11.04 -31.01 -15.17
N LEU A 30 -10.78 -30.63 -13.91
CA LEU A 30 -11.26 -31.36 -12.73
C LEU A 30 -12.75 -31.16 -12.46
N SER A 31 -13.34 -30.03 -12.85
CA SER A 31 -14.80 -29.84 -12.71
C SER A 31 -15.39 -28.83 -13.71
N LYS A 32 -16.39 -29.31 -14.47
CA LYS A 32 -17.17 -28.51 -15.43
C LYS A 32 -17.87 -27.29 -14.82
N ARG A 33 -18.06 -27.29 -13.48
CA ARG A 33 -18.66 -26.15 -12.76
C ARG A 33 -17.71 -24.95 -12.70
N PHE A 34 -16.39 -25.14 -12.71
CA PHE A 34 -15.41 -24.04 -12.81
C PHE A 34 -15.45 -23.36 -14.18
N LEU A 35 -15.70 -24.15 -15.23
CA LEU A 35 -15.78 -23.71 -16.63
C LEU A 35 -17.03 -22.84 -16.89
N ASN A 36 -18.14 -23.13 -16.17
CA ASN A 36 -19.38 -22.36 -16.28
C ASN A 36 -19.45 -21.13 -15.36
N LEU A 37 -18.52 -20.97 -14.42
CA LEU A 37 -18.58 -19.90 -13.42
C LEU A 37 -17.68 -18.69 -13.72
N TYR A 38 -16.73 -18.76 -14.66
CA TYR A 38 -15.74 -17.69 -14.81
C TYR A 38 -15.27 -17.41 -16.24
N SER A 39 -15.37 -16.14 -16.65
CA SER A 39 -14.31 -15.49 -17.42
C SER A 39 -13.44 -14.75 -16.40
N ILE A 40 -12.27 -15.32 -16.09
CA ILE A 40 -11.25 -14.60 -15.30
C ILE A 40 -10.60 -13.61 -16.25
N ILE A 41 -10.85 -12.34 -16.02
CA ILE A 41 -10.13 -11.27 -16.71
C ILE A 41 -8.80 -11.14 -15.99
N SER A 42 -7.74 -11.56 -16.68
CA SER A 42 -6.41 -11.70 -16.10
C SER A 42 -5.91 -10.38 -15.53
N ASN A 43 -5.90 -9.31 -16.31
CA ASN A 43 -5.40 -8.00 -15.89
C ASN A 43 -6.11 -6.89 -16.69
N LEU A 44 -6.60 -5.86 -16.01
CA LEU A 44 -7.08 -4.62 -16.62
C LEU A 44 -6.09 -3.51 -16.25
N VAL A 45 -5.33 -3.04 -17.23
CA VAL A 45 -4.24 -2.09 -17.01
C VAL A 45 -4.46 -0.87 -17.89
N PHE A 46 -4.57 0.28 -17.23
CA PHE A 46 -4.45 1.57 -17.87
C PHE A 46 -3.13 2.23 -17.48
N ASP A 47 -2.32 2.60 -18.46
CA ASP A 47 -1.06 3.32 -18.28
C ASP A 47 -0.96 4.47 -19.28
N GLU A 48 -1.22 5.69 -18.82
CA GLU A 48 -1.20 6.88 -19.69
C GLU A 48 0.17 7.13 -20.34
N SER A 49 1.26 6.59 -19.78
CA SER A 49 2.60 6.75 -20.36
C SER A 49 2.86 5.82 -21.55
N ALA A 50 2.01 4.83 -21.79
CA ALA A 50 2.20 3.88 -22.88
C ALA A 50 1.79 4.47 -24.23
N THR A 51 2.60 4.22 -25.25
CA THR A 51 2.46 4.78 -26.60
C THR A 51 1.25 4.25 -27.39
N ILE A 52 0.62 3.16 -26.96
CA ILE A 52 -0.48 2.47 -27.65
C ILE A 52 -1.70 2.32 -26.71
N GLN A 53 -2.02 3.38 -25.97
CA GLN A 53 -3.13 3.38 -25.04
C GLN A 53 -4.41 3.91 -25.72
N GLY A 54 -5.53 3.23 -25.52
CA GLY A 54 -6.85 3.79 -25.87
C GLY A 54 -7.21 4.98 -24.98
N SER A 55 -8.32 5.67 -25.30
CA SER A 55 -8.83 6.76 -24.47
C SER A 55 -9.08 6.31 -23.02
N PHE A 56 -8.72 7.15 -22.06
CA PHE A 56 -9.00 6.94 -20.63
C PHE A 56 -10.49 6.65 -20.37
N THR A 57 -11.37 7.43 -20.99
CA THR A 57 -12.81 7.27 -20.87
C THR A 57 -13.28 5.93 -21.45
N ASP A 58 -12.71 5.49 -22.56
CA ASP A 58 -13.07 4.20 -23.18
C ASP A 58 -12.63 3.03 -22.31
N PHE A 59 -11.46 3.13 -21.66
CA PHE A 59 -11.02 2.15 -20.67
C PHE A 59 -12.00 2.06 -19.49
N LEU A 60 -12.37 3.19 -18.88
CA LEU A 60 -13.33 3.20 -17.77
C LEU A 60 -14.69 2.62 -18.19
N ASN A 61 -15.20 3.01 -19.37
CA ASN A 61 -16.43 2.48 -19.93
C ASN A 61 -16.36 0.97 -20.19
N GLY A 62 -15.22 0.48 -20.69
CA GLY A 62 -14.99 -0.94 -20.92
C GLY A 62 -15.05 -1.76 -19.63
N VAL A 63 -14.52 -1.23 -18.52
CA VAL A 63 -14.62 -1.84 -17.19
C VAL A 63 -16.06 -1.85 -16.69
N LEU A 64 -16.81 -0.75 -16.88
CA LEU A 64 -18.21 -0.65 -16.50
C LEU A 64 -19.14 -1.57 -17.33
N ALA A 65 -18.75 -1.89 -18.56
CA ALA A 65 -19.49 -2.77 -19.46
C ALA A 65 -19.24 -4.26 -19.20
N LEU A 66 -18.37 -4.62 -18.24
CA LEU A 66 -18.07 -6.01 -17.94
C LEU A 66 -19.32 -6.76 -17.45
N PRO A 67 -19.56 -7.99 -17.93
CA PRO A 67 -20.66 -8.82 -17.44
C PRO A 67 -20.52 -9.07 -15.94
N ALA A 68 -21.64 -9.10 -15.20
CA ALA A 68 -21.65 -9.32 -13.74
C ALA A 68 -21.00 -10.65 -13.29
N SER A 69 -20.88 -11.64 -14.19
CA SER A 69 -20.19 -12.91 -13.97
C SER A 69 -18.66 -12.82 -14.05
N SER A 70 -18.12 -11.70 -14.53
CA SER A 70 -16.68 -11.49 -14.69
C SER A 70 -15.99 -11.39 -13.33
N ARG A 71 -14.74 -11.85 -13.27
CA ARG A 71 -13.84 -11.62 -12.14
C ARG A 71 -12.58 -10.94 -12.65
N ILE A 72 -12.09 -9.98 -11.87
CA ILE A 72 -10.87 -9.25 -12.19
C ILE A 72 -9.80 -9.75 -11.24
N ARG A 73 -8.67 -10.23 -11.75
CA ARG A 73 -7.54 -10.59 -10.88
C ARG A 73 -6.75 -9.36 -10.50
N LYS A 74 -6.34 -8.56 -11.49
CA LYS A 74 -5.62 -7.30 -11.29
C LYS A 74 -6.30 -6.13 -11.99
N PHE A 75 -6.37 -5.00 -11.30
CA PHE A 75 -6.73 -3.71 -11.87
C PHE A 75 -5.63 -2.70 -11.57
N SER A 76 -5.10 -2.07 -12.61
CA SER A 76 -4.08 -1.02 -12.50
C SER A 76 -4.55 0.23 -13.25
N LEU A 77 -4.57 1.36 -12.56
CA LEU A 77 -4.89 2.67 -13.14
C LEU A 77 -3.74 3.63 -12.89
N LYS A 78 -2.93 3.90 -13.92
CA LYS A 78 -1.88 4.91 -13.89
C LYS A 78 -2.24 6.08 -14.79
N CYS A 79 -2.55 7.22 -14.18
CA CYS A 79 -2.93 8.43 -14.88
C CYS A 79 -2.14 9.61 -14.27
N CYS A 80 -1.16 10.10 -15.03
CA CYS A 80 -0.14 11.01 -14.54
C CYS A 80 -0.34 12.45 -15.03
N ASN A 81 -1.05 12.65 -16.15
CA ASN A 81 -1.28 13.99 -16.72
C ASN A 81 -2.36 14.78 -15.98
N GLY A 82 -3.10 14.11 -15.08
CA GLY A 82 -4.12 14.72 -14.24
C GLY A 82 -5.51 14.23 -14.56
N ILE A 83 -6.24 13.84 -13.51
CA ILE A 83 -7.66 13.51 -13.61
C ILE A 83 -8.47 14.77 -13.26
N GLU A 84 -9.35 15.16 -14.18
CA GLU A 84 -10.21 16.33 -13.99
C GLU A 84 -11.32 16.04 -12.99
N LEU A 85 -11.80 17.10 -12.32
CA LEU A 85 -12.90 17.01 -11.35
C LEU A 85 -14.17 16.37 -11.93
N ALA A 86 -14.46 16.65 -13.21
CA ALA A 86 -15.61 16.08 -13.91
C ALA A 86 -15.49 14.56 -14.12
N GLN A 87 -14.29 14.00 -14.02
CA GLN A 87 -14.02 12.57 -14.21
C GLN A 87 -13.99 11.79 -12.88
N TYR A 88 -13.96 12.46 -11.72
CA TYR A 88 -13.85 11.79 -10.41
C TYR A 88 -14.98 10.79 -10.15
N ASP A 89 -16.22 11.17 -10.46
CA ASP A 89 -17.37 10.27 -10.31
C ASP A 89 -17.27 9.06 -11.24
N HIS A 90 -16.73 9.26 -12.46
CA HIS A 90 -16.54 8.16 -13.41
C HIS A 90 -15.47 7.19 -12.90
N VAL A 91 -14.34 7.70 -12.41
CA VAL A 91 -13.29 6.89 -11.78
C VAL A 91 -13.86 6.13 -10.59
N ASN A 92 -14.62 6.78 -9.71
CA ASN A 92 -15.19 6.13 -8.54
C ASN A 92 -16.22 5.05 -8.90
N ARG A 93 -17.07 5.27 -9.90
CA ARG A 93 -17.98 4.22 -10.42
C ARG A 93 -17.21 3.03 -10.98
N CYS A 94 -16.14 3.29 -11.73
CA CYS A 94 -15.25 2.25 -12.24
C CYS A 94 -14.63 1.44 -11.08
N LEU A 95 -14.07 2.11 -10.07
CA LEU A 95 -13.52 1.45 -8.88
C LEU A 95 -14.58 0.59 -8.17
N CYS A 96 -15.78 1.12 -7.93
CA CYS A 96 -16.86 0.35 -7.31
C CYS A 96 -17.24 -0.88 -8.15
N ALA A 97 -17.22 -0.79 -9.49
CA ALA A 97 -17.45 -1.95 -10.36
C ALA A 97 -16.31 -2.98 -10.24
N VAL A 98 -15.06 -2.53 -10.28
CA VAL A 98 -13.87 -3.39 -10.09
C VAL A 98 -13.94 -4.17 -8.78
N LEU A 99 -14.32 -3.51 -7.69
CA LEU A 99 -14.47 -4.12 -6.37
C LEU A 99 -15.61 -5.15 -6.34
N LYS A 100 -16.74 -4.89 -7.02
CA LYS A 100 -17.85 -5.86 -7.15
C LYS A 100 -17.44 -7.11 -7.93
N HIS A 101 -16.51 -6.99 -8.86
CA HIS A 101 -15.91 -8.13 -9.57
C HIS A 101 -14.88 -8.90 -8.72
N GLY A 102 -14.59 -8.46 -7.48
CA GLY A 102 -13.75 -9.20 -6.54
C GLY A 102 -12.27 -9.15 -6.88
N VAL A 103 -11.75 -7.95 -7.17
CA VAL A 103 -10.33 -7.71 -7.46
C VAL A 103 -9.40 -8.19 -6.35
N LEU A 104 -8.24 -8.74 -6.71
CA LEU A 104 -7.20 -9.17 -5.76
C LEU A 104 -6.03 -8.18 -5.68
N ASP A 105 -5.56 -7.69 -6.82
CA ASP A 105 -4.45 -6.73 -6.92
C ASP A 105 -5.00 -5.40 -7.45
N LEU A 106 -5.06 -4.39 -6.59
CA LEU A 106 -5.54 -3.06 -6.92
C LEU A 106 -4.37 -2.06 -6.86
N GLU A 107 -4.00 -1.51 -8.02
CA GLU A 107 -2.92 -0.53 -8.15
C GLU A 107 -3.48 0.78 -8.70
N LEU A 108 -3.40 1.85 -7.91
CA LEU A 108 -3.84 3.18 -8.29
C LEU A 108 -2.63 4.12 -8.22
N TYR A 109 -2.28 4.76 -9.33
CA TYR A 109 -1.23 5.77 -9.39
C TYR A 109 -1.77 6.98 -10.14
N MET A 110 -2.22 8.00 -9.41
CA MET A 110 -3.08 9.04 -9.98
C MET A 110 -2.60 10.45 -9.64
N HIS A 111 -2.59 11.35 -10.61
CA HIS A 111 -2.47 12.79 -10.38
C HIS A 111 -3.86 13.40 -10.15
N VAL A 112 -4.25 13.56 -8.89
CA VAL A 112 -5.57 14.13 -8.51
C VAL A 112 -5.43 15.40 -7.66
N GLY A 113 -6.49 16.20 -7.65
CA GLY A 113 -6.63 17.38 -6.80
C GLY A 113 -7.05 17.03 -5.36
N ASN A 114 -7.05 18.05 -4.49
CA ASN A 114 -7.38 17.92 -3.05
C ASN A 114 -8.84 17.56 -2.75
N ARG A 115 -9.71 17.59 -3.76
CA ARG A 115 -11.14 17.25 -3.66
C ARG A 115 -11.43 15.79 -4.01
N TYR A 116 -10.45 15.05 -4.53
CA TYR A 116 -10.65 13.64 -4.83
C TYR A 116 -10.68 12.81 -3.54
N SER A 117 -11.62 11.87 -3.48
CA SER A 117 -11.73 10.89 -2.41
C SER A 117 -12.00 9.52 -3.01
N LEU A 118 -11.24 8.52 -2.56
CA LEU A 118 -11.51 7.13 -2.91
C LEU A 118 -12.88 6.70 -2.38
N PRO A 119 -13.59 5.81 -3.12
CA PRO A 119 -14.81 5.19 -2.60
C PRO A 119 -14.49 4.36 -1.36
N PHE A 120 -15.39 4.39 -0.37
CA PHE A 120 -15.22 3.65 0.90
C PHE A 120 -15.16 2.14 0.71
N GLU A 121 -15.75 1.65 -0.38
CA GLU A 121 -15.70 0.26 -0.81
C GLU A 121 -14.27 -0.24 -0.99
N VAL A 122 -13.31 0.63 -1.33
CA VAL A 122 -11.88 0.26 -1.42
C VAL A 122 -11.38 -0.26 -0.07
N PHE A 123 -11.79 0.36 1.03
CA PHE A 123 -11.33 0.06 2.39
C PHE A 123 -12.17 -0.99 3.12
N THR A 124 -13.22 -1.53 2.47
CA THR A 124 -14.09 -2.58 3.02
C THR A 124 -14.11 -3.84 2.15
N CYS A 125 -13.24 -3.86 1.12
CA CYS A 125 -13.17 -4.96 0.17
C CYS A 125 -12.49 -6.19 0.78
N LYS A 126 -13.20 -7.32 0.75
CA LYS A 126 -12.74 -8.57 1.37
C LYS A 126 -11.79 -9.40 0.50
N THR A 127 -11.64 -9.04 -0.77
CA THR A 127 -10.87 -9.82 -1.74
C THR A 127 -9.50 -9.25 -2.03
N ILE A 128 -9.26 -7.97 -1.73
CA ILE A 128 -7.98 -7.32 -2.04
C ILE A 128 -6.89 -7.97 -1.21
N PHE A 129 -5.93 -8.57 -1.90
CA PHE A 129 -4.72 -9.18 -1.38
C PHE A 129 -3.54 -8.22 -1.42
N LYS A 130 -3.46 -7.41 -2.49
CA LYS A 130 -2.43 -6.38 -2.69
C LYS A 130 -3.09 -5.05 -3.03
N LEU A 131 -2.68 -4.00 -2.33
CA LEU A 131 -3.14 -2.63 -2.56
C LEU A 131 -1.93 -1.72 -2.74
N LYS A 132 -1.80 -1.10 -3.92
CA LYS A 132 -0.88 0.03 -4.14
C LYS A 132 -1.68 1.32 -4.31
N LEU A 133 -1.44 2.28 -3.43
CA LEU A 133 -1.94 3.65 -3.57
C LEU A 133 -0.75 4.56 -3.84
N GLY A 134 -0.79 5.23 -4.98
CA GLY A 134 0.31 5.98 -5.54
C GLY A 134 -0.13 7.32 -6.11
N SER A 135 0.80 8.26 -6.18
CA SER A 135 0.53 9.61 -6.62
C SER A 135 1.75 10.24 -7.27
N VAL A 136 1.55 11.03 -8.34
CA VAL A 136 2.63 11.82 -8.93
C VAL A 136 3.07 12.94 -7.98
N TYR A 137 4.35 13.31 -8.01
CA TYR A 137 4.88 14.48 -7.31
C TYR A 137 4.02 15.74 -7.53
N GLY A 138 3.80 16.50 -6.45
CA GLY A 138 2.97 17.71 -6.46
C GLY A 138 1.44 17.46 -6.49
N SER A 139 0.99 16.22 -6.69
CA SER A 139 -0.42 15.89 -6.57
C SER A 139 -0.92 16.10 -5.13
N ARG A 140 -2.25 16.27 -4.99
CA ARG A 140 -2.91 16.49 -3.70
C ARG A 140 -3.75 15.30 -3.27
N PHE A 141 -3.41 14.10 -3.74
CA PHE A 141 -4.08 12.87 -3.36
C PHE A 141 -3.95 12.62 -1.85
N ALA A 142 -5.09 12.58 -1.16
CA ALA A 142 -5.12 12.39 0.29
C ALA A 142 -6.23 11.43 0.71
N VAL A 143 -5.88 10.49 1.58
CA VAL A 143 -6.83 9.70 2.36
C VAL A 143 -7.13 10.46 3.65
N VAL A 144 -8.35 10.99 3.75
CA VAL A 144 -8.76 11.87 4.86
C VAL A 144 -9.54 11.13 5.93
N VAL A 145 -10.46 10.25 5.52
CA VAL A 145 -11.34 9.50 6.42
C VAL A 145 -11.49 8.09 5.89
N LEU A 146 -11.35 7.10 6.77
CA LEU A 146 -11.77 5.73 6.52
C LEU A 146 -13.15 5.50 7.14
N PRO A 147 -14.02 4.69 6.50
CA PRO A 147 -15.30 4.33 7.09
C PRO A 147 -15.09 3.59 8.43
N GLU A 148 -16.06 3.66 9.33
CA GLU A 148 -15.98 3.00 10.65
C GLU A 148 -15.84 1.49 10.56
N ASN A 149 -16.47 0.88 9.56
CA ASN A 149 -16.41 -0.55 9.27
C ASN A 149 -15.25 -0.92 8.33
N ALA A 150 -14.21 -0.08 8.19
CA ALA A 150 -13.03 -0.40 7.40
C ALA A 150 -12.45 -1.75 7.81
N SER A 151 -12.28 -2.64 6.85
CA SER A 151 -11.80 -4.00 7.07
C SER A 151 -11.30 -4.57 5.75
N LEU A 152 -10.02 -4.93 5.75
CA LEU A 152 -9.30 -5.52 4.61
C LEU A 152 -8.76 -6.89 5.05
N PRO A 153 -9.64 -7.89 5.22
CA PRO A 153 -9.30 -9.15 5.89
C PRO A 153 -8.36 -10.07 5.09
N ALA A 154 -8.16 -9.80 3.79
CA ALA A 154 -7.28 -10.59 2.93
C ALA A 154 -5.99 -9.86 2.53
N LEU A 155 -5.79 -8.61 2.99
CA LEU A 155 -4.69 -7.78 2.53
C LEU A 155 -3.37 -8.20 3.17
N GLU A 156 -2.45 -8.72 2.37
CA GLU A 156 -1.10 -9.11 2.79
C GLU A 156 -0.04 -8.09 2.41
N THR A 157 -0.23 -7.35 1.32
CA THR A 157 0.74 -6.36 0.83
C THR A 157 0.09 -5.00 0.66
N LEU A 158 0.62 -3.99 1.36
CA LEU A 158 0.23 -2.58 1.24
C LEU A 158 1.41 -1.76 0.75
N ILE A 159 1.23 -1.04 -0.35
CA ILE A 159 2.23 -0.13 -0.91
C ILE A 159 1.63 1.27 -0.94
N ILE A 160 2.30 2.21 -0.28
CA ILE A 160 1.94 3.62 -0.23
C ILE A 160 3.06 4.40 -0.90
N ASP A 161 2.72 5.15 -1.93
CA ASP A 161 3.67 5.86 -2.78
C ASP A 161 3.21 7.32 -2.94
N SER A 162 3.87 8.24 -2.25
CA SER A 162 3.53 9.67 -2.31
C SER A 162 2.08 10.07 -1.93
N VAL A 163 1.32 9.21 -1.23
CA VAL A 163 -0.07 9.49 -0.81
C VAL A 163 -0.13 10.14 0.58
N ARG A 164 -0.96 11.18 0.74
CA ARG A 164 -1.13 11.88 2.01
C ARG A 164 -2.18 11.21 2.91
N PHE A 165 -1.91 11.14 4.20
CA PHE A 165 -2.92 10.80 5.22
C PHE A 165 -3.19 12.03 6.09
N ARG A 166 -4.45 12.46 6.20
CA ARG A 166 -4.82 13.61 7.04
C ARG A 166 -5.40 13.14 8.37
N ASP A 167 -4.92 13.73 9.46
CA ASP A 167 -5.46 13.53 10.80
C ASP A 167 -6.46 14.65 11.15
N ARG A 168 -7.73 14.48 10.76
CA ARG A 168 -8.81 15.39 11.20
C ARG A 168 -9.66 14.79 12.34
N CYS A 169 -9.71 13.47 12.46
CA CYS A 169 -10.57 12.73 13.39
C CYS A 169 -9.89 11.44 13.88
N GLY A 170 -8.60 11.49 14.21
CA GLY A 170 -7.77 10.31 14.41
C GLY A 170 -7.07 9.93 13.10
N CYS A 171 -5.88 9.32 13.21
CA CYS A 171 -5.06 9.19 12.04
C CYS A 171 -5.58 8.10 11.08
N ALA A 172 -5.95 8.53 9.87
CA ALA A 172 -6.45 7.65 8.82
C ALA A 172 -5.49 6.50 8.47
N PHE A 173 -4.19 6.70 8.63
CA PHE A 173 -3.21 5.65 8.40
C PHE A 173 -3.20 4.57 9.49
N GLU A 174 -3.21 4.93 10.78
CA GLU A 174 -3.32 3.92 11.85
C GLU A 174 -4.61 3.12 11.69
N LYS A 175 -5.70 3.82 11.33
CA LYS A 175 -6.98 3.17 11.05
C LYS A 175 -6.90 2.24 9.83
N LEU A 176 -6.10 2.57 8.82
CA LEU A 176 -5.84 1.68 7.69
C LEU A 176 -5.04 0.45 8.15
N LEU A 177 -3.95 0.63 8.90
CA LEU A 177 -3.14 -0.49 9.40
C LEU A 177 -3.93 -1.42 10.32
N SER A 178 -4.82 -0.88 11.17
CA SER A 178 -5.67 -1.68 12.04
C SER A 178 -6.79 -2.41 11.28
N ALA A 179 -7.21 -1.89 10.11
CA ALA A 179 -8.13 -2.58 9.23
C ALA A 179 -7.50 -3.78 8.49
N CYS A 180 -6.17 -3.89 8.46
CA CYS A 180 -5.42 -4.94 7.75
C CYS A 180 -4.93 -6.03 8.71
N HIS A 181 -5.77 -7.06 8.90
CA HIS A 181 -5.62 -8.04 10.00
C HIS A 181 -4.57 -9.14 9.72
N VAL A 182 -4.14 -9.27 8.47
CA VAL A 182 -3.20 -10.32 7.99
C VAL A 182 -2.04 -9.70 7.19
N LEU A 183 -1.79 -8.40 7.38
CA LEU A 183 -0.77 -7.66 6.66
C LEU A 183 0.61 -8.27 6.92
N LYS A 184 1.34 -8.64 5.87
CA LYS A 184 2.70 -9.20 5.93
C LYS A 184 3.75 -8.22 5.46
N GLU A 185 3.43 -7.39 4.48
CA GLU A 185 4.37 -6.46 3.86
C GLU A 185 3.79 -5.05 3.74
N LEU A 186 4.56 -4.07 4.23
CA LEU A 186 4.28 -2.65 4.11
C LEU A 186 5.46 -1.97 3.42
N ILE A 187 5.20 -1.30 2.31
CA ILE A 187 6.18 -0.51 1.58
C ILE A 187 5.69 0.93 1.54
N ILE A 188 6.55 1.85 1.99
CA ILE A 188 6.32 3.28 1.93
C ILE A 188 7.39 3.87 1.01
N GLU A 189 6.99 4.31 -0.18
CA GLU A 189 7.85 4.86 -1.23
C GLU A 189 7.63 6.38 -1.38
N GLU A 190 8.72 7.09 -1.69
CA GLU A 190 8.73 8.48 -2.16
C GLU A 190 7.83 9.43 -1.36
N SER A 191 7.68 9.18 -0.06
CA SER A 191 6.75 9.93 0.77
C SER A 191 7.34 11.28 1.15
N MET A 192 7.46 12.20 0.19
CA MET A 192 7.85 13.60 0.41
C MET A 192 6.94 14.32 1.43
N GLU A 193 5.78 13.74 1.70
CA GLU A 193 4.78 14.20 2.66
C GLU A 193 4.88 13.50 4.03
N TRP A 194 5.81 12.54 4.18
CA TRP A 194 6.17 11.86 5.45
C TRP A 194 6.58 12.84 6.54
N LYS A 195 7.32 13.88 6.16
CA LYS A 195 7.89 14.87 7.10
C LYS A 195 6.97 16.09 7.29
N ARG A 196 6.19 16.46 6.26
CA ARG A 196 5.41 17.71 6.22
C ARG A 196 4.04 17.68 6.89
N TRP A 197 3.38 16.53 6.98
CA TRP A 197 2.00 16.47 7.49
C TRP A 197 1.92 15.77 8.83
N LYS A 198 0.97 16.21 9.66
CA LYS A 198 0.59 15.61 10.96
C LYS A 198 -0.02 14.21 10.74
N TRP A 199 0.78 13.29 10.26
CA TRP A 199 0.49 11.87 10.21
C TRP A 199 0.92 11.27 11.55
N SER A 200 0.18 10.30 12.07
CA SER A 200 0.65 9.36 13.07
C SER A 200 1.96 8.70 12.62
N ARG A 201 3.08 9.08 13.23
CA ARG A 201 4.39 8.45 13.05
C ARG A 201 4.45 7.10 13.79
N ASN A 202 3.40 6.32 13.67
CA ASN A 202 3.14 5.11 14.44
C ASN A 202 2.83 3.98 13.47
N ILE A 203 3.79 3.08 13.34
CA ILE A 203 3.61 1.83 12.61
C ILE A 203 3.39 0.76 13.66
N SER A 204 2.14 0.40 13.87
CA SER A 204 1.74 -0.65 14.81
C SER A 204 0.86 -1.67 14.11
N ASN A 205 1.40 -2.85 13.86
CA ASN A 205 0.67 -3.97 13.29
C ASN A 205 1.31 -5.30 13.75
N PRO A 206 0.56 -6.19 14.43
CA PRO A 206 1.12 -7.40 15.02
C PRO A 206 1.42 -8.50 14.00
N THR A 207 0.90 -8.43 12.77
CA THR A 207 1.14 -9.45 11.74
C THR A 207 2.22 -9.07 10.73
N LEU A 208 2.64 -7.81 10.74
CA LEU A 208 3.61 -7.28 9.78
C LEU A 208 4.96 -7.99 9.91
N GLN A 209 5.48 -8.53 8.80
CA GLN A 209 6.72 -9.30 8.72
C GLN A 209 7.83 -8.56 7.99
N ARG A 210 7.47 -7.72 7.00
CA ARG A 210 8.41 -6.96 6.16
C ARG A 210 8.00 -5.50 6.10
N LEU A 211 8.92 -4.61 6.46
CA LEU A 211 8.71 -3.17 6.42
C LEU A 211 9.81 -2.54 5.59
N THR A 212 9.41 -1.77 4.59
CA THR A 212 10.32 -0.99 3.76
C THR A 212 9.89 0.47 3.78
N ILE A 213 10.80 1.36 4.13
CA ILE A 213 10.60 2.81 4.17
C ILE A 213 11.65 3.46 3.27
N HIS A 214 11.22 4.19 2.25
CA HIS A 214 12.06 4.98 1.36
C HIS A 214 11.60 6.45 1.37
N CYS A 215 12.32 7.27 2.14
CA CYS A 215 12.12 8.71 2.28
C CYS A 215 13.36 9.46 1.77
N GLY A 216 13.21 10.16 0.65
CA GLY A 216 14.32 10.82 -0.05
C GLY A 216 14.59 12.29 0.27
N ASP A 217 13.72 12.97 1.04
CA ASP A 217 13.76 14.44 1.12
C ASP A 217 14.25 15.01 2.47
N ILE A 218 15.05 16.07 2.36
CA ILE A 218 15.82 16.75 3.42
C ILE A 218 15.10 17.99 3.99
N LEU A 219 13.95 18.38 3.44
CA LEU A 219 13.39 19.71 3.74
C LEU A 219 12.74 19.78 5.14
N GLU A 220 13.19 20.79 5.89
CA GLU A 220 12.86 21.16 7.27
C GLU A 220 11.40 20.88 7.64
N SER A 221 11.22 19.99 8.61
CA SER A 221 10.02 19.93 9.44
C SER A 221 10.38 19.17 10.71
N GLY A 222 10.07 19.76 11.88
CA GLY A 222 10.43 19.24 13.20
C GLY A 222 10.31 17.71 13.29
N LEU A 223 11.45 17.06 13.53
CA LEU A 223 11.64 15.63 13.41
C LEU A 223 11.16 14.92 14.70
N THR A 224 9.89 15.06 15.05
CA THR A 224 9.29 14.32 16.17
C THR A 224 9.31 12.79 15.95
N GLY A 225 9.46 12.02 17.03
CA GLY A 225 9.88 10.62 16.90
C GLY A 225 8.94 9.65 16.19
N ILE A 226 9.51 8.53 15.72
CA ILE A 226 8.79 7.40 15.09
C ILE A 226 8.59 6.28 16.10
N THR A 227 7.37 5.76 16.18
CA THR A 227 7.03 4.54 16.91
C THR A 227 6.93 3.35 15.95
N LEU A 228 7.65 2.28 16.28
CA LEU A 228 7.61 0.99 15.61
C LEU A 228 7.16 -0.06 16.62
N ASN A 229 5.91 -0.50 16.51
CA ASN A 229 5.34 -1.55 17.36
C ASN A 229 4.83 -2.72 16.51
N THR A 230 5.78 -3.50 16.00
CA THR A 230 5.54 -4.60 15.05
C THR A 230 6.34 -5.83 15.50
N PRO A 231 5.90 -6.53 16.56
CA PRO A 231 6.68 -7.59 17.20
C PRO A 231 7.00 -8.78 16.29
N SER A 232 6.21 -9.00 15.24
CA SER A 232 6.39 -10.08 14.24
C SER A 232 7.29 -9.66 13.06
N LEU A 233 7.86 -8.46 13.07
CA LEU A 233 8.68 -7.96 11.98
C LEU A 233 9.98 -8.77 11.91
N THR A 234 10.30 -9.30 10.74
CA THR A 234 11.49 -10.13 10.48
C THR A 234 12.51 -9.44 9.56
N TYR A 235 12.03 -8.55 8.69
CA TYR A 235 12.84 -7.76 7.77
C TYR A 235 12.48 -6.28 7.86
N PHE A 236 13.50 -5.43 8.02
CA PHE A 236 13.33 -3.97 8.06
C PHE A 236 14.32 -3.28 7.12
N LYS A 237 13.81 -2.57 6.11
CA LYS A 237 14.61 -1.70 5.25
C LYS A 237 14.20 -0.26 5.45
N CYS A 238 15.18 0.60 5.72
CA CYS A 238 14.94 2.02 5.89
C CYS A 238 15.99 2.83 5.11
N TYR A 239 15.52 3.68 4.23
CA TYR A 239 16.26 4.76 3.61
C TYR A 239 15.57 6.06 4.04
N ASP A 240 16.08 6.77 5.04
CA ASP A 240 15.50 8.02 5.54
C ASP A 240 16.55 8.86 6.28
N VAL A 241 16.19 10.08 6.66
CA VAL A 241 16.89 10.87 7.67
C VAL A 241 16.62 10.29 9.05
N VAL A 242 17.65 10.21 9.88
CA VAL A 242 17.51 9.78 11.28
C VAL A 242 16.61 10.76 12.03
N GLN A 243 15.60 10.25 12.74
CA GLN A 243 14.65 11.08 13.47
C GLN A 243 15.21 11.51 14.84
N ASP A 244 14.62 12.55 15.44
CA ASP A 244 15.07 13.05 16.75
C ASP A 244 14.84 12.01 17.85
N GLU A 245 13.80 11.17 17.74
CA GLU A 245 13.51 10.14 18.73
C GLU A 245 12.85 8.89 18.13
N TYR A 246 12.98 7.77 18.85
CA TYR A 246 12.21 6.56 18.60
C TYR A 246 11.55 6.11 19.91
N PRO A 247 10.37 6.66 20.27
CA PRO A 247 9.79 6.50 21.61
C PRO A 247 9.49 5.05 21.97
N VAL A 248 8.97 4.29 21.01
CA VAL A 248 8.64 2.87 21.17
C VAL A 248 9.21 2.10 19.99
N VAL A 249 10.04 1.11 20.29
CA VAL A 249 10.64 0.19 19.32
C VAL A 249 10.49 -1.24 19.82
N ASN A 250 9.48 -1.91 19.31
CA ASN A 250 9.20 -3.32 19.56
C ASN A 250 9.37 -4.09 18.25
N LEU A 251 10.57 -4.64 18.07
CA LEU A 251 11.05 -5.35 16.88
C LEU A 251 11.62 -6.73 17.27
N ASP A 252 10.97 -7.41 18.22
CA ASP A 252 11.52 -8.60 18.87
C ASP A 252 11.82 -9.77 17.93
N SER A 253 11.10 -9.91 16.81
CA SER A 253 11.35 -10.97 15.82
C SER A 253 12.32 -10.57 14.69
N LEU A 254 12.93 -9.38 14.76
CA LEU A 254 13.72 -8.84 13.65
C LEU A 254 15.03 -9.59 13.49
N VAL A 255 15.29 -10.12 12.29
CA VAL A 255 16.49 -10.91 11.99
C VAL A 255 17.38 -10.27 10.92
N GLU A 256 16.80 -9.42 10.06
CA GLU A 256 17.49 -8.76 8.96
C GLU A 256 17.09 -7.29 8.90
N ALA A 257 18.08 -6.40 8.79
CA ALA A 257 17.85 -4.96 8.68
C ALA A 257 18.83 -4.28 7.72
N GLU A 258 18.32 -3.47 6.79
CA GLU A 258 19.10 -2.62 5.89
C GLU A 258 18.82 -1.15 6.20
N LEU A 259 19.82 -0.41 6.70
CA LEU A 259 19.64 0.97 7.14
C LEU A 259 20.57 1.90 6.37
N TYR A 260 19.98 2.81 5.61
CA TYR A 260 20.66 3.84 4.85
C TYR A 260 20.22 5.18 5.44
N PHE A 261 21.03 5.73 6.33
CA PHE A 261 20.61 6.86 7.15
C PHE A 261 21.37 8.13 6.79
N MET A 262 20.60 9.17 6.45
CA MET A 262 21.14 10.51 6.30
C MET A 262 21.12 11.20 7.67
N LEU A 263 22.29 11.66 8.14
CA LEU A 263 22.40 12.45 9.37
C LEU A 263 22.01 13.91 9.10
N THR A 264 21.32 14.55 10.04
CA THR A 264 21.05 16.00 10.01
C THR A 264 21.83 16.74 11.09
N VAL A 265 22.39 17.87 10.70
CA VAL A 265 23.03 18.87 11.56
C VAL A 265 22.09 20.07 11.63
N ASP A 266 21.71 20.51 12.84
CA ASP A 266 20.79 21.64 13.03
C ASP A 266 19.49 21.54 12.18
N HIS A 267 18.92 20.33 12.07
CA HIS A 267 17.73 20.02 11.24
C HIS A 267 17.89 20.26 9.73
N THR A 268 19.13 20.40 9.25
CA THR A 268 19.49 20.48 7.83
C THR A 268 20.49 19.36 7.46
N HIS A 269 20.47 18.87 6.22
CA HIS A 269 21.50 17.93 5.75
C HIS A 269 22.56 18.73 4.99
N ASP A 270 23.69 19.03 5.63
CA ASP A 270 24.80 19.78 5.00
C ASP A 270 25.81 18.87 4.27
N GLY A 271 25.56 17.55 4.23
CA GLY A 271 26.45 16.56 3.59
C GLY A 271 27.83 16.40 4.24
N TYR A 272 28.17 17.24 5.22
CA TYR A 272 29.40 17.22 6.01
C TYR A 272 29.05 17.49 7.48
N VAL A 273 29.49 16.62 8.38
CA VAL A 273 29.40 16.84 9.84
C VAL A 273 30.74 17.40 10.30
N ARG A 274 30.74 18.59 10.90
CA ARG A 274 31.92 19.21 11.54
C ARG A 274 32.00 18.77 13.00
N GLU A 275 33.19 18.81 13.60
CA GLU A 275 33.41 18.38 15.00
C GLU A 275 32.58 19.16 16.03
N ASP A 276 32.13 20.38 15.70
CA ASP A 276 31.38 21.27 16.59
C ASP A 276 29.85 21.23 16.38
N ASP A 277 29.35 20.37 15.49
CA ASP A 277 27.94 20.34 15.10
C ASP A 277 27.06 19.63 16.15
N VAL A 278 25.90 20.21 16.48
CA VAL A 278 24.91 19.58 17.36
C VAL A 278 24.08 18.58 16.54
N ILE A 279 24.37 17.29 16.73
CA ILE A 279 23.56 16.21 16.15
C ILE A 279 22.15 16.26 16.76
N SER A 280 21.16 16.55 15.93
CA SER A 280 19.74 16.65 16.35
C SER A 280 19.06 15.29 16.51
N SER A 281 19.61 14.24 15.88
CA SER A 281 19.00 12.91 15.83
C SER A 281 19.40 11.98 16.98
N ASN A 282 18.47 11.14 17.48
CA ASN A 282 18.75 10.13 18.52
C ASN A 282 18.24 8.73 18.13
N PRO A 283 19.05 7.92 17.42
CA PRO A 283 18.67 6.57 17.01
C PRO A 283 18.80 5.52 18.13
N THR A 284 19.11 5.89 19.38
CA THR A 284 19.48 4.93 20.44
C THR A 284 18.45 3.82 20.64
N ASN A 285 17.16 4.16 20.69
CA ASN A 285 16.10 3.17 20.88
C ASN A 285 15.89 2.29 19.65
N LEU A 286 16.09 2.86 18.44
CA LEU A 286 16.08 2.07 17.22
C LEU A 286 17.19 1.03 17.24
N ILE A 287 18.43 1.44 17.53
CA ILE A 287 19.61 0.55 17.61
C ILE A 287 19.37 -0.55 18.65
N LYS A 288 18.83 -0.22 19.82
CA LYS A 288 18.45 -1.22 20.85
C LYS A 288 17.42 -2.23 20.34
N GLY A 289 16.48 -1.79 19.49
CA GLY A 289 15.50 -2.66 18.86
C GLY A 289 16.10 -3.64 17.85
N LEU A 290 17.26 -3.33 17.26
CA LEU A 290 17.96 -4.20 16.29
C LEU A 290 18.77 -5.33 16.93
N ARG A 291 18.65 -5.55 18.25
CA ARG A 291 19.45 -6.50 19.04
C ARG A 291 19.50 -7.94 18.50
N ASN A 292 18.50 -8.36 17.71
CA ASN A 292 18.38 -9.71 17.17
C ASN A 292 18.84 -9.83 15.70
N VAL A 293 19.34 -8.74 15.10
CA VAL A 293 19.87 -8.74 13.74
C VAL A 293 21.28 -9.34 13.74
N HIS A 294 21.39 -10.58 13.26
CA HIS A 294 22.66 -11.33 13.26
C HIS A 294 23.33 -11.38 11.87
N ASN A 295 22.57 -11.14 10.80
CA ASN A 295 23.05 -11.09 9.41
C ASN A 295 22.48 -9.84 8.72
N GLY A 296 23.28 -9.18 7.87
CA GLY A 296 22.79 -8.17 6.94
C GLY A 296 22.61 -6.75 7.47
N LEU A 297 23.06 -6.45 8.71
CA LEU A 297 23.11 -5.07 9.20
C LEU A 297 24.14 -4.25 8.39
N ASN A 298 23.66 -3.63 7.32
CA ASN A 298 24.42 -2.65 6.57
C ASN A 298 23.95 -1.26 7.02
N ILE A 299 24.83 -0.52 7.68
CA ILE A 299 24.64 0.89 8.03
C ILE A 299 25.55 1.69 7.08
N PHE A 300 24.95 2.53 6.25
CA PHE A 300 25.65 3.44 5.35
C PHE A 300 25.31 4.89 5.67
#